data_AF-A0A1Q3LXP9-F1
#
_entry.id   AF-A0A1Q3LXP9-F1
#
_cell.length_a   1.000
_cell.length_b   1.000
_cell.length_c   1.000
_cell.angle_alpha   90.00
_cell.angle_beta   90.00
_cell.angle_gamma   90.00
#
_symmetry.space_group_name_H-M   'P 1'
#
loop_
_entity.id
_entity.type
_entity.pdbx_description
1 polymer ?
#
loop_
_entity_poly.entity_id
_entity_poly.type
_entity_poly.pdbx_seq_one_letter_code
_entity_poly.pdbx_strand_id
1 'polypeptide(L)'
;MAKLWCDTFQTFPSFIYLIPVIMLFKVGDVAAISAIIIYAMIPIIRYTVFGLRNVPQDIVEAGITSGCTQRQLLWNIRMPLAFPEIMLGINQTIMFALFMVIIAAFIGTKDIGQEIFKALTFNDAGKGLVLGLCVAFMGLTADKLITAWSAERKGRLGLV
;
A
#
# COMPACT_ATOMS: atom_id res chain seq x y z
N MET A 1 -13.44 5.11 14.45
CA MET A 1 -12.46 4.18 15.06
C MET A 1 -11.35 3.80 14.08
N ALA A 2 -11.64 3.18 12.91
CA ALA A 2 -10.60 2.80 11.93
C ALA A 2 -9.68 3.96 11.50
N LYS A 3 -10.23 5.16 11.27
CA LYS A 3 -9.44 6.36 10.92
C LYS A 3 -8.41 6.72 12.00
N LEU A 4 -8.82 6.74 13.27
CA LEU A 4 -7.94 7.05 14.40
C LEU A 4 -6.80 6.04 14.51
N TRP A 5 -7.08 4.75 14.34
CA TRP A 5 -6.03 3.71 14.34
C TRP A 5 -5.05 3.92 13.19
N CYS A 6 -5.53 4.11 11.96
CA CYS A 6 -4.67 4.40 10.81
C CYS A 6 -3.81 5.65 11.05
N ASP A 7 -4.39 6.71 11.60
CA ASP A 7 -3.67 7.96 11.89
C ASP A 7 -2.58 7.71 12.95
N THR A 8 -2.89 6.99 14.05
CA THR A 8 -1.91 6.62 15.07
C THR A 8 -0.75 5.80 14.49
N PHE A 9 -1.05 4.73 13.75
CA PHE A 9 -0.01 3.91 13.15
C PHE A 9 0.80 4.73 12.12
N GLN A 10 0.16 5.55 11.29
CA GLN A 10 0.87 6.36 10.29
C GLN A 10 1.86 7.37 10.91
N THR A 11 1.63 7.79 12.16
CA THR A 11 2.54 8.70 12.87
C THR A 11 3.75 8.03 13.50
N PHE A 12 3.76 6.70 13.62
CA PHE A 12 4.92 6.00 14.16
C PHE A 12 6.09 6.06 13.17
N PRO A 13 7.30 6.43 13.62
CA PRO A 13 8.50 6.28 12.82
C PRO A 13 8.63 4.84 12.29
N SER A 14 8.94 4.70 11.00
CA SER A 14 8.88 3.41 10.30
C SER A 14 9.77 2.33 10.94
N PHE A 15 10.92 2.71 11.52
CA PHE A 15 11.81 1.76 12.22
C PHE A 15 11.17 1.12 13.46
N ILE A 16 10.23 1.80 14.14
CA ILE A 16 9.58 1.26 15.35
C ILE A 16 8.76 0.00 15.03
N TYR A 17 8.25 -0.13 13.80
CA TYR A 17 7.53 -1.31 13.35
C TYR A 17 8.36 -2.60 13.39
N LEU A 18 9.69 -2.48 13.33
CA LEU A 18 10.59 -3.62 13.39
C LEU A 18 10.65 -4.23 14.80
N ILE A 19 10.59 -3.41 15.85
CA ILE A 19 10.79 -3.84 17.25
C ILE A 19 9.84 -4.97 17.65
N PRO A 20 8.50 -4.82 17.58
CA PRO A 20 7.59 -5.88 18.04
C PRO A 20 7.71 -7.14 17.19
N VAL A 21 8.01 -6.99 15.89
CA VAL A 21 8.10 -8.12 14.97
C VAL A 21 9.38 -8.93 15.22
N ILE A 22 10.51 -8.27 15.46
CA ILE A 22 11.76 -8.93 15.86
C ILE A 22 11.58 -9.64 17.21
N MET A 23 10.87 -9.04 18.16
CA MET A 23 10.62 -9.68 19.46
C MET A 23 9.84 -10.99 19.32
N LEU A 24 8.92 -11.07 18.36
CA LEU A 24 8.09 -12.25 18.12
C LEU A 24 8.77 -13.31 17.24
N PHE A 25 9.39 -12.89 16.14
CA PHE A 25 9.90 -13.79 15.10
C PHE A 25 11.42 -13.95 15.09
N LYS A 26 12.12 -13.20 15.96
CA LYS A 26 13.58 -13.01 15.93
C LYS A 26 14.03 -12.32 14.64
N VAL A 27 15.32 -12.02 14.58
CA VAL A 27 15.97 -11.45 13.39
C VAL A 27 15.89 -12.44 12.22
N GLY A 28 15.34 -11.99 11.10
CA GLY A 28 15.26 -12.78 9.87
C GLY A 28 14.24 -12.25 8.86
N ASP A 29 14.15 -12.91 7.70
CA ASP A 29 13.29 -12.48 6.58
C ASP A 29 11.80 -12.48 6.95
N VAL A 30 11.38 -13.40 7.82
CA VAL A 30 9.99 -13.44 8.34
C VAL A 30 9.66 -12.15 9.07
N ALA A 31 10.57 -11.66 9.92
CA ALA A 31 10.33 -10.43 10.66
C ALA A 31 10.31 -9.20 9.74
N ALA A 32 11.18 -9.16 8.73
CA ALA A 32 11.18 -8.08 7.75
C ALA A 32 9.86 -8.04 6.96
N ILE A 33 9.43 -9.17 6.39
CA ILE A 33 8.19 -9.26 5.61
C ILE A 33 6.98 -8.90 6.48
N SER A 34 6.91 -9.40 7.71
CA SER A 34 5.82 -9.05 8.63
C SER A 34 5.77 -7.56 8.94
N ALA A 35 6.91 -6.91 9.18
CA ALA A 35 6.95 -5.47 9.42
C ALA A 35 6.54 -4.66 8.17
N ILE A 36 6.98 -5.10 6.98
CA ILE A 36 6.57 -4.52 5.69
C ILE A 36 5.06 -4.60 5.53
N ILE A 37 4.44 -5.75 5.80
CA ILE A 37 2.99 -5.94 5.69
C ILE A 37 2.25 -4.97 6.63
N ILE A 38 2.66 -4.90 7.89
CA ILE A 38 1.99 -4.03 8.88
C ILE A 38 2.08 -2.56 8.44
N TYR A 39 3.27 -2.12 8.03
CA TYR A 39 3.50 -0.74 7.61
C TYR A 39 2.73 -0.39 6.32
N ALA A 40 2.76 -1.27 5.33
CA ALA A 40 2.12 -1.07 4.03
C ALA A 40 0.59 -1.21 4.09
N MET A 41 0.01 -1.82 5.14
CA MET A 41 -1.43 -1.99 5.27
C MET A 41 -2.20 -0.67 5.47
N ILE A 42 -1.53 0.35 6.01
CA ILE A 42 -2.15 1.64 6.33
C ILE A 42 -2.78 2.31 5.10
N PRO A 43 -2.06 2.53 3.97
CA PRO A 43 -2.62 3.16 2.78
C PRO A 43 -3.82 2.39 2.21
N ILE A 44 -3.75 1.06 2.06
CA ILE A 44 -4.88 0.31 1.47
C ILE A 44 -6.16 0.47 2.30
N ILE A 45 -6.08 0.44 3.63
CA ILE A 45 -7.23 0.65 4.50
C ILE A 45 -7.77 2.08 4.32
N ARG A 46 -6.89 3.08 4.35
CA ARG A 46 -7.27 4.50 4.26
C ARG A 46 -7.97 4.82 2.94
N TYR A 47 -7.40 4.38 1.83
CA TYR A 47 -7.96 4.60 0.49
C TYR A 47 -9.24 3.79 0.27
N THR A 48 -9.34 2.57 0.80
CA THR A 48 -10.59 1.78 0.72
C THR A 48 -11.73 2.45 1.48
N VAL A 49 -11.47 2.92 2.72
CA VAL A 49 -12.47 3.66 3.51
C VAL A 49 -12.85 4.98 2.83
N PHE A 50 -11.87 5.68 2.23
CA PHE A 50 -12.13 6.89 1.46
C PHE A 50 -13.00 6.59 0.24
N GLY A 51 -12.62 5.63 -0.59
CA GLY A 51 -13.38 5.25 -1.78
C GLY A 51 -14.83 4.88 -1.47
N LEU A 52 -15.05 4.05 -0.44
CA LEU A 52 -16.39 3.63 -0.04
C LEU A 52 -17.26 4.76 0.52
N ARG A 53 -16.64 5.80 1.10
CA ARG A 53 -17.36 6.96 1.66
C ARG A 53 -17.67 8.04 0.62
N ASN A 54 -16.89 8.13 -0.45
CA ASN A 54 -17.07 9.13 -1.50
C ASN A 54 -17.95 8.64 -2.66
N VAL A 55 -18.59 7.47 -2.52
CA VAL A 55 -19.59 7.01 -3.49
C VAL A 55 -20.76 7.99 -3.51
N PRO A 56 -21.21 8.49 -4.68
CA PRO A 56 -22.29 9.46 -4.77
C PRO A 56 -23.56 8.99 -4.06
N GLN A 57 -24.10 9.84 -3.20
CA GLN A 57 -25.24 9.47 -2.34
C GLN A 57 -26.50 9.20 -3.17
N ASP A 58 -26.74 9.94 -4.25
CA ASP A 58 -27.89 9.78 -5.13
C ASP A 58 -27.98 8.36 -5.74
N ILE A 59 -26.84 7.77 -6.12
CA ILE A 59 -26.78 6.40 -6.66
C ILE A 59 -27.07 5.38 -5.56
N VAL A 60 -26.60 5.65 -4.33
CA VAL A 60 -26.87 4.80 -3.16
C VAL A 60 -28.36 4.83 -2.81
N GLU A 61 -28.97 6.01 -2.79
CA GLU A 61 -30.40 6.20 -2.52
C GLU A 61 -31.26 5.57 -3.62
N ALA A 62 -30.89 5.71 -4.90
CA ALA A 62 -31.55 5.01 -6.00
C ALA A 62 -31.50 3.48 -5.83
N GLY A 63 -30.36 2.93 -5.39
CA GLY A 63 -30.23 1.51 -5.07
C GLY A 63 -31.15 1.07 -3.93
N ILE A 64 -31.26 1.87 -2.87
CA ILE A 64 -32.15 1.60 -1.72
C ILE A 64 -33.63 1.64 -2.16
N THR A 65 -34.05 2.67 -2.89
CA THR A 65 -35.43 2.81 -3.40
C THR A 65 -35.78 1.70 -4.39
N SER A 66 -34.78 1.16 -5.10
CA SER A 66 -34.94 -0.02 -5.98
C SER A 66 -35.02 -1.36 -5.23
N GLY A 67 -34.95 -1.36 -3.90
CA GLY A 67 -35.05 -2.57 -3.07
C GLY A 67 -33.74 -3.33 -2.86
N CYS A 68 -32.58 -2.71 -3.09
CA CYS A 68 -31.29 -3.37 -2.83
C CYS A 68 -31.08 -3.65 -1.34
N THR A 69 -30.75 -4.89 -1.01
CA THR A 69 -30.23 -5.25 0.32
C THR A 69 -28.86 -4.60 0.56
N GLN A 70 -28.45 -4.45 1.83
CA GLN A 70 -27.14 -3.89 2.18
C GLN A 70 -25.97 -4.62 1.52
N ARG A 71 -26.07 -5.94 1.34
CA ARG A 71 -25.05 -6.75 0.67
C ARG A 71 -25.00 -6.46 -0.83
N GLN A 72 -26.16 -6.32 -1.49
CA GLN A 72 -26.24 -5.94 -2.90
C GLN A 72 -25.73 -4.51 -3.10
N LEU A 73 -26.10 -3.58 -2.22
CA LEU A 73 -25.62 -2.20 -2.24
C LEU A 73 -24.09 -2.14 -2.11
N LEU A 74 -23.49 -2.94 -1.23
CA LEU A 74 -22.04 -3.02 -1.08
C LEU A 74 -21.38 -3.56 -2.35
N TRP A 75 -21.76 -4.74 -2.81
CA TRP A 75 -21.04 -5.44 -3.88
C TRP A 75 -21.35 -4.93 -5.29
N ASN A 76 -22.56 -4.43 -5.53
CA ASN A 76 -22.99 -4.02 -6.87
C ASN A 76 -22.90 -2.51 -7.10
N ILE A 77 -22.89 -1.69 -6.03
CA ILE A 77 -22.86 -0.22 -6.15
C ILE A 77 -21.59 0.34 -5.52
N ARG A 78 -21.39 0.17 -4.21
CA ARG A 78 -20.27 0.83 -3.51
C ARG A 78 -18.91 0.30 -3.93
N MET A 79 -18.71 -1.01 -4.01
CA MET A 79 -17.42 -1.62 -4.35
C MET A 79 -16.96 -1.29 -5.77
N PRO A 80 -17.80 -1.38 -6.82
CA PRO A 80 -17.42 -0.98 -8.17
C PRO A 80 -17.09 0.51 -8.29
N LEU A 81 -17.88 1.38 -7.66
CA LEU A 81 -17.66 2.82 -7.70
C LEU A 81 -16.44 3.27 -6.89
N ALA A 82 -16.15 2.60 -5.78
CA ALA A 82 -14.95 2.85 -4.96
C ALA A 82 -13.67 2.23 -5.55
N PHE A 83 -13.79 1.31 -6.51
CA PHE A 83 -12.67 0.55 -7.07
C PHE A 83 -11.47 1.41 -7.47
N PRO A 84 -11.63 2.55 -8.16
CA PRO A 84 -10.47 3.32 -8.60
C PRO A 84 -9.69 3.94 -7.44
N GLU A 85 -10.37 4.36 -6.38
CA GLU A 85 -9.74 4.83 -5.14
C GLU A 85 -9.01 3.69 -4.42
N ILE A 86 -9.59 2.48 -4.41
CA ILE A 86 -8.92 1.29 -3.88
C ILE A 86 -7.63 1.01 -4.67
N MET A 87 -7.64 1.17 -5.99
CA MET A 87 -6.43 1.00 -6.83
C MET A 87 -5.34 2.02 -6.51
N LEU A 88 -5.71 3.28 -6.24
CA LEU A 88 -4.75 4.26 -5.72
C LEU A 88 -4.17 3.81 -4.38
N GLY A 89 -5.00 3.22 -3.51
CA GLY A 89 -4.56 2.60 -2.26
C GLY A 89 -3.55 1.46 -2.45
N ILE A 90 -3.78 0.58 -3.43
CA ILE A 90 -2.85 -0.51 -3.76
C ILE A 90 -1.51 0.06 -4.24
N ASN A 91 -1.54 1.07 -5.10
CA ASN A 91 -0.33 1.72 -5.58
C ASN A 91 0.49 2.31 -4.41
N GLN A 92 -0.16 3.04 -3.49
CA GLN A 92 0.51 3.57 -2.30
C GLN A 92 1.03 2.47 -1.36
N THR A 93 0.33 1.34 -1.28
CA THR A 93 0.76 0.17 -0.50
C THR A 93 2.07 -0.40 -1.04
N ILE A 94 2.22 -0.48 -2.37
CA ILE A 94 3.47 -0.92 -3.00
C ILE A 94 4.60 0.06 -2.70
N MET A 95 4.35 1.37 -2.81
CA MET A 95 5.36 2.39 -2.51
C MET A 95 5.84 2.30 -1.06
N PHE A 96 4.90 2.12 -0.12
CA PHE A 96 5.24 1.96 1.30
C PHE A 96 5.99 0.66 1.56
N ALA A 97 5.64 -0.42 0.87
CA ALA A 97 6.35 -1.69 0.99
C ALA A 97 7.80 -1.58 0.47
N LEU A 98 8.01 -0.99 -0.71
CA LEU A 98 9.34 -0.77 -1.28
C LEU A 98 10.21 0.14 -0.39
N PHE A 99 9.62 1.19 0.18
CA PHE A 99 10.31 2.03 1.16
C PHE A 99 10.72 1.24 2.40
N MET A 100 9.80 0.42 2.93
CA MET A 100 10.05 -0.36 4.14
C MET A 100 11.06 -1.48 3.93
N VAL A 101 11.23 -2.02 2.72
CA VAL A 101 12.32 -2.97 2.39
C VAL A 101 13.69 -2.36 2.68
N ILE A 102 13.90 -1.07 2.37
CA ILE A 102 15.17 -0.38 2.65
C ILE A 102 15.40 -0.24 4.16
N ILE A 103 14.34 -0.01 4.94
CA ILE A 103 14.43 0.09 6.40
C ILE A 103 14.59 -1.29 7.05
N ALA A 104 13.99 -2.33 6.49
CA ALA A 104 14.14 -3.69 7.00
C ALA A 104 15.59 -4.21 6.88
N ALA A 105 16.38 -3.66 5.94
CA ALA A 105 17.80 -3.96 5.77
C ALA A 105 18.63 -3.77 7.07
N PHE A 106 18.22 -2.89 7.98
CA PHE A 106 18.94 -2.70 9.24
C PHE A 106 18.96 -3.96 10.14
N ILE A 107 18.12 -4.95 9.85
CA ILE A 107 18.03 -6.21 10.60
C ILE A 107 18.95 -7.30 10.02
N GLY A 108 19.54 -7.09 8.83
CA GLY A 108 20.46 -8.06 8.24
C GLY A 108 19.80 -9.17 7.42
N THR A 109 18.77 -8.84 6.65
CA THR A 109 18.11 -9.75 5.70
C THR A 109 18.97 -10.05 4.47
N LYS A 110 18.51 -10.95 3.59
CA LYS A 110 19.17 -11.25 2.30
C LYS A 110 18.36 -10.72 1.12
N ASP A 111 18.21 -9.41 1.05
CA ASP A 111 17.43 -8.73 0.00
C ASP A 111 18.20 -7.55 -0.63
N ILE A 112 17.54 -6.85 -1.55
CA ILE A 112 18.11 -5.68 -2.23
C ILE A 112 18.37 -4.52 -1.25
N GLY A 113 17.58 -4.41 -0.19
CA GLY A 113 17.78 -3.41 0.87
C GLY A 113 19.10 -3.65 1.59
N GLN A 114 19.43 -4.91 1.88
CA GLN A 114 20.71 -5.26 2.48
C GLN A 114 21.90 -4.90 1.57
N GLU A 115 21.78 -5.13 0.26
CA GLU A 115 22.85 -4.77 -0.68
C GLU A 115 23.04 -3.24 -0.79
N ILE A 116 21.96 -2.47 -0.70
CA ILE A 116 22.01 -1.00 -0.60
C ILE A 116 22.69 -0.59 0.70
N PHE A 117 22.32 -1.20 1.83
CA PHE A 117 22.92 -0.91 3.13
C PHE A 117 24.42 -1.24 3.18
N LYS A 118 24.83 -2.37 2.58
CA LYS A 118 26.25 -2.72 2.41
C LYS A 118 26.99 -1.70 1.54
N ALA A 119 26.41 -1.30 0.40
CA ALA A 119 27.02 -0.31 -0.48
C ALA A 119 27.27 1.01 0.27
N LEU A 120 26.30 1.45 1.09
CA LEU A 120 26.46 2.63 1.95
C LEU A 120 27.58 2.42 3.00
N THR A 121 27.61 1.27 3.66
CA THR A 121 28.60 0.95 4.70
C THR A 121 30.03 0.90 4.17
N PHE A 122 30.23 0.38 2.96
CA PHE A 122 31.53 0.28 2.30
C PHE A 122 31.85 1.50 1.41
N ASN A 123 31.06 2.57 1.49
CA ASN A 123 31.23 3.80 0.70
C ASN A 123 31.26 3.56 -0.83
N ASP A 124 30.55 2.54 -1.30
CA ASP A 124 30.38 2.23 -2.72
C ASP A 124 29.14 2.96 -3.27
N ALA A 125 29.30 4.26 -3.51
CA ALA A 125 28.24 5.11 -4.03
C ALA A 125 27.73 4.64 -5.41
N GLY A 126 28.61 4.06 -6.24
CA GLY A 126 28.25 3.55 -7.56
C GLY A 126 27.25 2.40 -7.47
N LYS A 127 27.57 1.38 -6.68
CA LYS A 127 26.65 0.26 -6.42
C LYS A 127 25.37 0.73 -5.73
N GLY A 128 25.48 1.64 -4.76
CA GLY A 128 24.32 2.21 -4.06
C GLY A 128 23.34 2.92 -5.00
N LEU A 129 23.84 3.74 -5.93
CA LEU A 129 23.03 4.44 -6.93
C LEU A 129 22.34 3.47 -7.90
N VAL A 130 23.07 2.48 -8.41
CA VAL A 130 22.51 1.47 -9.34
C VAL A 130 21.36 0.70 -8.66
N LEU A 131 21.57 0.23 -7.43
CA LEU A 131 20.54 -0.49 -6.68
C LEU A 131 19.34 0.41 -6.36
N GLY A 132 19.58 1.67 -5.99
CA GLY A 132 18.52 2.66 -5.77
C GLY A 132 17.68 2.91 -7.02
N LEU A 133 18.32 3.02 -8.20
CA LEU A 133 17.63 3.15 -9.48
C LEU A 133 16.81 1.89 -9.81
N CYS A 134 17.33 0.69 -9.54
CA CYS A 134 16.56 -0.54 -9.71
C CYS A 134 15.26 -0.53 -8.88
N VAL A 135 15.34 -0.12 -7.61
CA VAL A 135 14.15 0.00 -6.73
C VAL A 135 13.19 1.08 -7.24
N ALA A 136 13.71 2.23 -7.68
CA ALA A 136 12.89 3.30 -8.25
C ALA A 136 12.15 2.83 -9.51
N PHE A 137 12.82 2.11 -10.42
CA PHE A 137 12.18 1.56 -11.61
C PHE A 137 11.16 0.48 -11.30
N MET A 138 11.37 -0.36 -10.28
CA MET A 138 10.35 -1.30 -9.80
C MET A 138 9.09 -0.56 -9.34
N GLY A 139 9.26 0.50 -8.55
CA GLY A 139 8.16 1.35 -8.09
C GLY A 139 7.43 2.02 -9.26
N LEU A 140 8.16 2.71 -10.14
CA LEU A 140 7.59 3.39 -11.30
C LEU A 140 6.85 2.44 -12.24
N THR A 141 7.37 1.23 -12.45
CA THR A 141 6.71 0.24 -13.30
C THR A 141 5.39 -0.21 -12.67
N ALA A 142 5.40 -0.50 -11.37
CA ALA A 142 4.17 -0.86 -10.64
C ALA A 142 3.13 0.26 -10.66
N ASP A 143 3.56 1.51 -10.42
CA ASP A 143 2.71 2.71 -10.48
C ASP A 143 2.01 2.85 -11.85
N LYS A 144 2.78 2.75 -12.93
CA LYS A 144 2.26 2.89 -14.29
C LYS A 144 1.30 1.77 -14.66
N LEU A 145 1.62 0.53 -14.31
CA LEU A 145 0.75 -0.63 -14.57
C LEU A 145 -0.59 -0.49 -13.84
N ILE A 146 -0.57 -0.15 -12.54
CA ILE A 146 -1.80 -0.02 -11.74
C ILE A 146 -2.63 1.18 -12.21
N THR A 147 -1.98 2.30 -12.50
CA THR A 147 -2.68 3.51 -12.94
C THR A 147 -3.33 3.31 -14.30
N ALA A 148 -2.62 2.70 -15.27
CA ALA A 148 -3.16 2.37 -16.58
C ALA A 148 -4.37 1.42 -16.47
N TRP A 149 -4.24 0.36 -15.67
CA TRP A 149 -5.34 -0.59 -15.44
C TRP A 149 -6.55 0.05 -14.74
N SER A 150 -6.32 0.92 -13.76
CA SER A 150 -7.37 1.66 -13.07
C SER A 150 -8.11 2.61 -14.02
N ALA A 151 -7.39 3.31 -14.91
CA ALA A 151 -7.98 4.19 -15.90
C ALA A 151 -8.87 3.44 -16.91
N GLU A 152 -8.40 2.29 -17.43
CA GLU A 152 -9.21 1.46 -18.32
C GLU A 152 -10.51 1.00 -17.64
N ARG A 153 -10.43 0.63 -16.36
CA ARG A 153 -11.57 0.18 -15.57
C ARG A 153 -12.55 1.31 -15.25
N LYS A 154 -12.06 2.53 -15.00
CA LYS A 154 -12.90 3.74 -14.86
C LYS A 154 -13.73 3.99 -16.12
N GLY A 155 -13.12 3.86 -17.31
CA GLY A 155 -13.82 4.02 -18.59
C GLY A 155 -14.94 2.98 -18.78
N ARG A 156 -14.69 1.71 -18.40
CA ARG A 156 -15.73 0.65 -18.46
C ARG A 156 -16.89 0.86 -17.49
N LEU A 157 -16.69 1.61 -16.41
CA LEU A 157 -17.72 1.92 -15.42
C LEU A 157 -18.49 3.22 -15.74
N GLY A 158 -18.16 3.92 -16.83
CA GLY A 158 -18.81 5.18 -17.21
C GLY A 158 -18.53 6.32 -16.22
N LEU A 159 -17.42 6.24 -15.49
CA LEU A 159 -17.02 7.25 -14.49
C LEU A 159 -16.14 8.37 -15.07
N VAL A 160 -15.85 8.32 -16.38
CA VAL A 160 -15.07 9.29 -17.15
C VAL A 160 -15.75 9.49 -18.49
#